data_AF-A0A2V7J7Q5-F1
#
_entry.id   AF-A0A2V7J7Q5-F1
#
_cell.length_a   1.000
_cell.length_b   1.000
_cell.length_c   1.000
_cell.angle_alpha   90.00
_cell.angle_beta   90.00
_cell.angle_gamma   90.00
#
_symmetry.space_group_name_H-M   'P 1'
#
loop_
_entity.id
_entity.type
_entity.pdbx_description
1 polymer ?
#
loop_
_entity_poly.entity_id
_entity_poly.type
_entity_poly.pdbx_seq_one_letter_code
_entity_poly.pdbx_strand_id
1 'polypeptide(L)' 'GVWWSDHWSFWKEGYRAIMITDTAPYRNPFYHTPQDTPDKLDYDRMARVVHGLTHVVRAVAN' A
#
# COMPACT_ATOMS: atom_id res chain seq x y z
N GLY A 1 8.37 -0.04 -9.65
CA GLY A 1 7.08 0.05 -8.90
C GLY A 1 6.44 -1.31 -8.70
N VAL A 2 6.01 -1.98 -9.78
CA VAL A 2 5.15 -3.19 -9.71
C VAL A 2 5.79 -4.37 -8.97
N TRP A 3 7.11 -4.49 -8.93
CA TRP A 3 7.82 -5.63 -8.30
C TRP A 3 8.55 -5.27 -7.00
N TRP A 4 8.33 -4.07 -6.44
CA TRP A 4 9.16 -3.50 -5.38
C TRP A 4 8.52 -3.52 -3.99
N SER A 5 7.62 -4.47 -3.74
CA SER A 5 7.01 -4.68 -2.43
C SER A 5 6.67 -6.16 -2.25
N ASP A 6 6.20 -6.53 -1.06
CA ASP A 6 6.11 -7.92 -0.62
C ASP A 6 5.14 -8.76 -1.44
N HIS A 7 4.12 -8.17 -2.07
CA HIS A 7 3.19 -8.90 -2.95
C HIS A 7 3.90 -9.63 -4.09
N TRP A 8 5.10 -9.18 -4.48
CA TRP A 8 5.91 -9.87 -5.47
C TRP A 8 6.35 -11.28 -5.02
N SER A 9 6.69 -11.46 -3.75
CA SER A 9 7.10 -12.79 -3.25
C SER A 9 5.94 -13.78 -3.31
N PHE A 10 4.72 -13.32 -3.03
CA PHE A 10 3.50 -14.11 -3.20
C PHE A 10 3.27 -14.51 -4.66
N TRP A 11 3.44 -13.57 -5.59
CA TRP A 11 3.32 -13.87 -7.02
C TRP A 11 4.32 -14.91 -7.50
N LYS A 12 5.56 -14.92 -6.97
CA LYS A 12 6.54 -15.95 -7.32
C LYS A 12 6.10 -17.36 -6.96
N GLU A 13 5.40 -17.50 -5.84
CA GLU A 13 4.92 -18.78 -5.34
C GLU A 13 3.50 -19.10 -5.85
N GLY A 14 2.98 -18.35 -6.82
CA GLY A 14 1.67 -18.58 -7.43
C GLY A 14 0.47 -18.13 -6.59
N TYR A 15 0.69 -17.43 -5.47
CA TYR A 15 -0.39 -16.90 -4.64
C TYR A 15 -0.96 -15.61 -5.24
N ARG A 16 -2.29 -15.46 -5.13
CA ARG A 16 -2.98 -14.22 -5.51
C ARG A 16 -2.67 -13.15 -4.45
N ALA A 17 -2.01 -12.08 -4.87
CA ALA A 17 -1.73 -10.91 -4.03
C ALA A 17 -2.01 -9.60 -4.78
N ILE A 18 -2.29 -8.54 -4.03
CA ILE A 18 -2.52 -7.19 -4.55
C ILE A 18 -1.74 -6.18 -3.72
N MET A 19 -1.17 -5.16 -4.37
CA MET A 19 -0.59 -3.99 -3.72
C MET A 19 -1.42 -2.76 -4.06
N ILE A 20 -1.84 -2.04 -3.02
CA ILE A 20 -2.49 -0.75 -3.13
C ILE A 20 -1.45 0.30 -2.73
N THR A 21 -1.02 1.12 -3.68
CA THR A 21 0.01 2.14 -3.44
C THR A 21 -0.24 3.36 -4.31
N ASP A 22 0.12 4.53 -3.79
CA ASP A 22 0.24 5.77 -4.54
C ASP A 22 1.65 5.95 -5.13
N THR A 23 2.49 4.91 -5.04
CA THR A 23 3.86 4.81 -5.57
C THR A 23 4.85 5.77 -4.89
N ALA A 24 5.06 5.60 -3.57
CA ALA A 24 5.91 6.44 -2.73
C ALA A 24 7.26 6.89 -3.35
N PRO A 25 8.06 6.04 -4.04
CA PRO A 25 9.30 6.50 -4.68
C PRO A 25 9.13 7.57 -5.78
N TYR A 26 7.93 7.71 -6.35
CA TYR A 26 7.62 8.70 -7.40
C TYR A 26 6.91 9.93 -6.84
N ARG A 27 6.15 9.78 -5.74
CA ARG A 27 5.39 10.86 -5.12
C ARG A 27 6.20 11.60 -4.04
N ASN A 28 6.96 10.87 -3.24
CA ASN A 28 7.59 11.41 -2.04
C ASN A 28 9.05 11.78 -2.29
N PRO A 29 9.40 13.06 -2.45
CA PRO A 29 10.79 13.48 -2.62
C PRO A 29 11.65 13.20 -1.37
N PHE A 30 11.01 12.93 -0.23
CA PHE A 30 11.66 12.64 1.04
C PHE A 30 11.75 11.13 1.33
N TYR A 31 11.40 10.26 0.38
CA TYR A 31 11.44 8.82 0.56
C TYR A 31 12.82 8.35 1.05
N HIS A 32 12.85 7.53 2.11
CA HIS A 32 14.08 7.09 2.79
C HIS A 32 14.95 8.21 3.39
N THR A 33 14.34 9.32 3.80
CA THR A 33 15.03 10.40 4.52
C THR A 33 14.34 10.71 5.86
N PRO A 34 15.03 11.35 6.81
CA PRO A 34 14.41 11.82 8.05
C PRO A 34 13.24 12.81 7.84
N GLN A 35 13.12 13.40 6.65
CA GLN A 35 12.05 14.31 6.29
C GLN A 35 10.75 13.59 5.90
N ASP A 36 10.77 12.26 5.75
CA ASP A 36 9.56 11.44 5.58
C ASP A 36 8.77 11.39 6.89
N THR A 37 7.89 12.37 7.07
CA THR A 37 7.25 12.69 8.35
C THR A 37 5.72 12.76 8.20
N PRO A 38 4.96 12.59 9.31
CA PRO A 38 3.51 12.43 9.24
C PRO A 38 2.75 13.57 8.56
N ASP A 39 3.27 14.80 8.60
CA ASP A 39 2.64 15.96 7.96
C ASP A 39 2.65 15.90 6.42
N LYS A 40 3.35 14.93 5.82
CA LYS A 40 3.37 14.69 4.36
C LYS A 40 2.29 13.70 3.92
N LEU A 41 1.50 13.17 4.85
CA LEU A 41 0.46 12.17 4.58
C LEU A 41 -0.89 12.81 4.24
N ASP A 42 -1.58 12.24 3.26
CA ASP A 42 -3.00 12.53 2.98
C ASP A 42 -3.88 11.53 3.76
N TYR A 43 -4.28 11.93 4.97
CA TYR A 43 -5.04 11.08 5.88
C TYR A 43 -6.43 10.71 5.34
N ASP A 44 -7.07 11.58 4.56
CA ASP A 44 -8.39 11.30 3.97
C ASP A 44 -8.31 10.20 2.90
N ARG A 45 -7.25 10.18 2.09
CA ARG A 45 -6.97 9.07 1.18
C ARG A 45 -6.62 7.79 1.94
N MET A 46 -5.81 7.88 2.99
CA MET A 46 -5.45 6.71 3.81
C MET A 46 -6.68 6.07 4.47
N ALA A 47 -7.59 6.88 5.02
CA ALA A 47 -8.83 6.38 5.61
C ALA A 47 -9.69 5.61 4.60
N ARG A 48 -9.79 6.09 3.35
CA ARG A 48 -10.51 5.38 2.28
C ARG A 48 -9.92 4.00 1.98
N VAL A 49 -8.58 3.86 2.00
CA VAL A 49 -7.92 2.55 1.84
C VAL A 49 -8.30 1.61 2.98
N VAL A 50 -8.30 2.08 4.23
CA VAL A 50 -8.69 1.28 5.41
C VAL A 50 -10.14 0.81 5.32
N HIS A 51 -11.07 1.70 4.95
CA HIS A 51 -12.47 1.32 4.78
C HIS A 51 -12.67 0.28 3.66
N GLY A 52 -12.02 0.48 2.51
CA GLY A 52 -12.05 -0.48 1.41
C GLY A 52 -11.51 -1.85 1.81
N LEU A 53 -10.35 -1.90 2.47
CA LEU A 53 -9.74 -3.15 2.92
C LEU A 53 -10.62 -3.88 3.94
N THR A 54 -11.26 -3.14 4.85
CA THR A 54 -12.20 -3.71 5.82
C THR A 54 -13.32 -4.48 5.13
N HIS A 55 -13.91 -3.90 4.07
CA HIS A 55 -14.95 -4.57 3.29
C HIS A 55 -14.43 -5.82 2.59
N VAL A 56 -13.26 -5.75 1.95
CA VAL A 56 -12.66 -6.89 1.25
C VAL A 56 -12.35 -8.02 2.21
N VAL A 57 -11.66 -7.74 3.32
CA VAL A 57 -11.28 -8.75 4.32
C VAL A 57 -12.50 -9.46 4.90
N ARG A 58 -13.56 -8.71 5.23
CA ARG A 58 -14.83 -9.32 5.69
C ARG A 58 -15.44 -10.23 4.62
N ALA A 59 -15.39 -9.83 3.35
CA ALA A 59 -15.95 -10.63 2.27
C ALA A 59 -15.18 -11.93 2.01
N VAL A 60 -13.85 -11.95 2.19
CA VAL A 60 -13.04 -13.17 2.00
C VAL A 60 -12.91 -14.05 3.24
N ALA A 61 -13.23 -13.53 4.43
CA ALA A 61 -13.17 -14.29 5.68
C ALA A 61 -14.47 -15.06 6.01
N ASN A 62 -15.55 -14.79 5.28
CA ASN A 62 -16.82 -15.53 5.36
C ASN A 62 -16.81 -16.71 4.38
#